data_AF-A0A7C4R8C2-F1
#
_entry.id   AF-A0A7C4R8C2-F1
#
_cell.length_a   1.000
_cell.length_b   1.000
_cell.length_c   1.000
_cell.angle_alpha   90.00
_cell.angle_beta   90.00
_cell.angle_gamma   90.00
#
_symmetry.space_group_name_H-M   'P 1'
#
loop_
_entity.id
_entity.type
_entity.pdbx_description
1 polymer ?
#
loop_
_entity_poly.entity_id
_entity_poly.type
_entity_poly.pdbx_seq_one_letter_code
_entity_poly.pdbx_strand_id
1 'polypeptide(L)'
;MSSRILSSEIGDRVAYILIRYLSGFKINYREEVMKILPPSLSDLGLIVFEDLASTLVEIRREDTGSIEYICRLCRRNFSTRKGLYLHLKRIHSSEITDLFIRELERLIEYNY
;
A
#
# COMPACT_ATOMS: atom_id res chain seq x y z
N MET A 1 11.62 11.42 21.40
CA MET A 1 10.19 11.55 21.05
C MET A 1 10.14 11.81 19.56
N SER A 2 9.97 10.77 18.72
CA SER A 2 9.80 11.00 17.29
C SER A 2 8.42 11.60 17.08
N SER A 3 8.38 12.87 16.67
CA SER A 3 7.14 13.55 16.30
C SER A 3 6.71 13.01 14.94
N ARG A 4 5.55 12.33 14.87
CA ARG A 4 4.98 11.90 13.59
C ARG A 4 4.88 13.11 12.66
N ILE A 5 5.61 13.06 11.54
CA ILE A 5 5.73 14.16 10.56
C ILE A 5 4.47 14.19 9.68
N LEU A 6 3.86 13.03 9.44
CA LEU A 6 2.68 12.87 8.60
C LEU A 6 1.43 12.57 9.44
N SER A 7 0.30 13.14 9.01
CA SER A 7 -1.01 12.86 9.61
C SER A 7 -1.51 11.47 9.22
N SER A 8 -2.32 10.86 10.09
CA SER A 8 -3.02 9.60 9.79
C SER A 8 -3.92 9.73 8.56
N GLU A 9 -4.50 10.92 8.33
CA GLU A 9 -5.35 11.19 7.17
C GLU A 9 -4.61 11.02 5.83
N ILE A 10 -3.36 11.47 5.75
CA ILE A 10 -2.53 11.25 4.55
C ILE A 10 -2.27 9.76 4.35
N GLY A 11 -1.89 9.06 5.42
CA GLY A 11 -1.64 7.63 5.36
C GLY A 11 -2.89 6.82 4.94
N ASP A 12 -4.07 7.17 5.45
CA ASP A 12 -5.34 6.51 5.09
C ASP A 12 -5.69 6.70 3.62
N ARG A 13 -5.46 7.89 3.06
CA ARG A 13 -5.68 8.17 1.63
C ARG A 13 -4.72 7.37 0.76
N VAL A 14 -3.45 7.26 1.15
CA VAL A 14 -2.48 6.44 0.43
C VAL A 14 -2.81 4.95 0.55
N ALA A 15 -3.16 4.47 1.74
CA ALA A 15 -3.59 3.09 1.96
C ALA A 15 -4.78 2.73 1.07
N TYR A 16 -5.77 3.63 0.95
CA TYR A 16 -6.89 3.44 0.04
C TYR A 16 -6.47 3.28 -1.43
N ILE A 17 -5.55 4.11 -1.92
CA ILE A 17 -5.01 4.01 -3.29
C ILE A 17 -4.27 2.67 -3.47
N LEU A 18 -3.41 2.32 -2.51
CA LEU A 18 -2.62 1.10 -2.54
C LEU A 18 -3.48 -0.16 -2.57
N ILE A 19 -4.52 -0.23 -1.72
CA ILE A 19 -5.48 -1.33 -1.68
C ILE A 19 -6.19 -1.50 -3.02
N ARG A 20 -6.58 -0.39 -3.68
CA ARG A 20 -7.19 -0.44 -5.01
C ARG A 20 -6.19 -0.90 -6.07
N TYR A 21 -4.95 -0.41 -6.01
CA TYR A 21 -3.90 -0.85 -6.93
C TYR A 21 -3.64 -2.36 -6.83
N LEU A 22 -3.40 -2.86 -5.61
CA LEU A 22 -3.18 -4.28 -5.30
C LEU A 22 -4.35 -5.17 -5.73
N SER A 23 -5.57 -4.63 -5.69
CA SER A 23 -6.80 -5.32 -6.10
C SER A 23 -7.08 -5.22 -7.61
N GLY A 24 -6.14 -4.71 -8.41
CA GLY A 24 -6.22 -4.67 -9.87
C GLY A 24 -7.18 -3.62 -10.44
N PHE A 25 -7.51 -2.57 -9.68
CA PHE A 25 -8.23 -1.43 -10.24
C PHE A 25 -7.29 -0.64 -11.16
N LYS A 26 -7.79 -0.22 -12.33
CA LYS A 26 -7.07 0.70 -13.23
C LYS A 26 -7.06 2.08 -12.57
N ILE A 27 -5.94 2.42 -11.92
CA ILE A 27 -5.74 3.72 -11.27
C ILE A 27 -4.36 4.26 -11.64
N ASN A 28 -4.27 5.57 -11.81
CA ASN A 28 -3.00 6.27 -11.94
C ASN A 28 -2.49 6.62 -10.53
N TYR A 29 -1.95 5.63 -9.81
CA TYR A 29 -1.52 5.83 -8.42
C TYR A 29 -0.45 6.91 -8.29
N ARG A 30 0.40 7.13 -9.32
CA ARG A 30 1.41 8.18 -9.32
C ARG A 30 0.78 9.56 -9.19
N GLU A 31 -0.18 9.85 -10.05
CA GLU A 31 -0.92 11.12 -10.03
C GLU A 31 -1.73 11.27 -8.73
N GLU A 32 -2.39 10.21 -8.27
CA GLU A 32 -3.19 10.25 -7.05
C GLU A 32 -2.33 10.49 -5.78
N VAL A 33 -1.14 9.87 -5.69
CA VAL A 33 -0.20 10.10 -4.58
C VAL A 33 0.36 11.52 -4.62
N MET A 34 0.71 12.04 -5.80
CA MET A 34 1.19 13.43 -5.97
C MET A 34 0.14 14.49 -5.61
N LYS A 35 -1.16 14.18 -5.71
CA LYS A 35 -2.26 15.06 -5.26
C LYS A 35 -2.41 15.10 -3.74
N ILE A 36 -1.88 14.11 -3.04
CA ILE A 36 -2.03 13.95 -1.58
C ILE A 36 -0.79 14.48 -0.86
N LEU A 37 0.40 14.15 -1.36
CA LEU A 37 1.65 14.51 -0.72
C LEU A 37 2.16 15.88 -1.19
N PRO A 38 2.84 16.63 -0.31
CA PRO A 38 3.54 17.84 -0.73
C PRO A 38 4.66 17.48 -1.72
N PRO A 39 4.99 18.37 -2.68
CA PRO A 39 6.02 18.09 -3.69
C PRO A 39 7.35 17.60 -3.13
N SER A 40 7.77 18.09 -1.96
CA SER A 40 9.00 17.69 -1.27
C SER A 40 9.01 16.23 -0.80
N LEU A 41 7.84 15.60 -0.66
CA LEU A 41 7.70 14.21 -0.19
C LEU A 41 7.15 13.27 -1.27
N SER A 42 6.72 13.77 -2.43
CA SER A 42 6.10 12.95 -3.47
C SER A 42 7.01 11.84 -3.97
N ASP A 43 8.28 12.12 -4.24
CA ASP A 43 9.20 11.10 -4.75
C ASP A 43 9.48 10.00 -3.73
N LEU A 44 9.72 10.37 -2.46
CA LEU A 44 9.87 9.41 -1.36
C LEU A 44 8.60 8.61 -1.14
N GLY A 45 7.44 9.27 -1.17
CA GLY A 45 6.13 8.63 -1.03
C GLY A 45 5.85 7.63 -2.16
N LEU A 46 6.26 7.93 -3.39
CA LEU A 46 6.16 7.00 -4.51
C LEU A 46 7.10 5.80 -4.34
N ILE A 47 8.31 6.00 -3.84
CA ILE A 47 9.23 4.89 -3.53
C ILE A 47 8.59 3.95 -2.51
N VAL A 48 8.08 4.48 -1.40
CA VAL A 48 7.40 3.67 -0.36
C VAL A 48 6.15 2.99 -0.94
N PHE A 49 5.37 3.68 -1.76
CA PHE A 49 4.19 3.10 -2.40
C PHE A 49 4.54 1.87 -3.25
N GLU A 50 5.56 1.99 -4.11
CA GLU A 50 6.00 0.90 -5.00
C GLU A 50 6.56 -0.29 -4.22
N ASP A 51 7.34 -0.01 -3.17
CA ASP A 51 7.86 -1.03 -2.27
C ASP A 51 6.72 -1.82 -1.60
N LEU A 52 5.77 -1.13 -0.98
CA LEU A 52 4.59 -1.77 -0.39
C LEU A 52 3.73 -2.49 -1.44
N ALA A 53 3.57 -1.93 -2.64
CA ALA A 53 2.79 -2.55 -3.71
C ALA A 53 3.39 -3.89 -4.16
N SER A 54 4.71 -4.00 -4.17
CA SER A 54 5.42 -5.23 -4.55
C SER A 54 5.47 -6.28 -3.43
N THR A 55 5.28 -5.87 -2.18
CA THR A 55 5.50 -6.72 -1.00
C THR A 55 4.21 -7.21 -0.36
N LEU A 56 3.12 -6.44 -0.39
CA LEU A 56 1.91 -6.74 0.40
C LEU A 56 1.06 -7.88 -0.17
N VAL A 57 1.15 -8.16 -1.47
CA VAL A 57 0.38 -9.22 -2.14
C VAL A 57 1.28 -10.05 -3.03
N GLU A 58 1.18 -11.35 -2.87
CA GLU A 58 1.82 -12.34 -3.73
C GLU A 58 0.77 -12.98 -4.64
N ILE A 59 1.10 -13.13 -5.92
CA ILE A 59 0.25 -13.81 -6.89
C ILE A 59 0.85 -15.18 -7.14
N ARG A 60 0.12 -16.25 -6.79
CA ARG A 60 0.52 -17.62 -7.04
C ARG A 60 -0.30 -18.21 -8.19
N ARG A 61 0.36 -18.89 -9.11
CA ARG A 61 -0.28 -19.64 -10.20
C ARG A 61 -0.13 -21.12 -9.91
N GLU A 62 -1.24 -21.83 -9.90
CA GLU A 62 -1.27 -23.28 -9.77
C GLU A 62 -1.14 -23.95 -11.15
N ASP A 63 -0.75 -25.22 -11.19
CA ASP A 63 -0.58 -25.99 -12.43
C ASP A 63 -1.87 -26.11 -13.25
N THR A 64 -3.02 -26.00 -12.57
CA THR A 64 -4.35 -25.96 -13.20
C THR A 64 -4.65 -24.63 -13.92
N GLY A 65 -3.75 -23.65 -13.82
CA GLY A 65 -3.92 -22.30 -14.36
C GLY A 65 -4.73 -21.37 -13.45
N SER A 66 -5.19 -21.83 -12.28
CA SER A 66 -5.86 -20.98 -11.30
C SER A 66 -4.86 -20.00 -10.66
N ILE A 67 -5.36 -18.82 -10.28
CA ILE A 67 -4.57 -17.76 -9.67
C ILE A 67 -5.07 -17.53 -8.25
N GLU A 68 -4.16 -17.55 -7.29
CA GLU A 68 -4.41 -17.14 -5.91
C GLU A 68 -3.70 -15.81 -5.61
N TYR A 69 -4.40 -14.96 -4.88
CA TYR A 69 -3.87 -13.71 -4.32
C TYR A 69 -3.63 -13.92 -2.83
N ILE A 70 -2.37 -13.91 -2.41
CA ILE A 70 -1.95 -14.19 -1.04
C ILE A 70 -1.61 -12.86 -0.37
N CYS A 71 -2.34 -12.51 0.68
CA CYS A 71 -2.01 -11.36 1.52
C CYS A 71 -0.75 -11.67 2.34
N ARG A 72 0.31 -10.88 2.21
CA ARG A 72 1.56 -11.11 2.95
C ARG A 72 1.51 -10.68 4.42
N LEU A 73 0.51 -9.87 4.81
CA LEU A 73 0.33 -9.45 6.20
C LEU A 73 -0.21 -10.59 7.08
N CYS A 74 -1.14 -11.41 6.57
CA CYS A 74 -1.75 -12.51 7.34
C CYS A 74 -1.71 -13.88 6.67
N ARG A 75 -1.05 -14.01 5.50
CA ARG A 75 -0.89 -15.24 4.70
C ARG A 75 -2.20 -15.86 4.19
N ARG A 76 -3.33 -15.16 4.26
CA ARG A 76 -4.62 -15.61 3.73
C ARG A 76 -4.66 -15.52 2.20
N ASN A 77 -5.18 -16.56 1.54
CA ASN A 77 -5.37 -16.63 0.10
C ASN A 77 -6.79 -16.24 -0.33
N PHE A 78 -6.89 -15.70 -1.55
CA PHE A 78 -8.14 -15.33 -2.19
C PHE A 78 -8.11 -15.76 -3.65
N SER A 79 -9.19 -16.36 -4.14
CA SER A 79 -9.34 -16.72 -5.55
C SER A 79 -9.82 -15.55 -6.43
N THR A 80 -10.17 -14.41 -5.82
CA THR A 80 -10.68 -13.23 -6.55
C THR A 80 -10.10 -11.92 -6.03
N ARG A 81 -9.92 -10.96 -6.94
CA ARG A 81 -9.52 -9.57 -6.62
C ARG A 81 -10.50 -8.85 -5.70
N LYS A 82 -11.81 -9.10 -5.86
CA LYS A 82 -12.84 -8.52 -4.99
C LYS A 82 -12.73 -9.01 -3.54
N GLY A 83 -12.41 -10.30 -3.36
CA GLY A 83 -12.13 -10.87 -2.04
C GLY A 83 -10.93 -10.21 -1.38
N LEU A 84 -9.82 -10.08 -2.12
CA LEU A 84 -8.61 -9.38 -1.68
C LEU A 84 -8.92 -7.92 -1.29
N TYR A 85 -9.64 -7.17 -2.13
CA TYR A 85 -10.01 -5.78 -1.87
C TYR A 85 -10.75 -5.62 -0.54
N LEU A 86 -11.81 -6.41 -0.34
CA LEU A 86 -12.60 -6.34 0.89
C LEU A 86 -11.79 -6.75 2.12
N HIS A 87 -10.90 -7.72 1.97
CA HIS A 87 -10.01 -8.16 3.03
C HIS A 87 -9.04 -7.05 3.45
N LEU A 88 -8.26 -6.51 2.50
CA LEU A 88 -7.29 -5.46 2.80
C LEU A 88 -7.98 -4.23 3.38
N LYS A 89 -9.12 -3.81 2.80
CA LYS A 89 -9.89 -2.65 3.28
C LYS A 89 -10.43 -2.82 4.70
N ARG A 90 -10.90 -4.01 5.08
CA ARG A 90 -11.57 -4.22 6.38
C ARG A 90 -10.63 -4.66 7.49
N ILE A 91 -9.55 -5.37 7.14
CA ILE A 91 -8.68 -6.02 8.12
C ILE A 91 -7.35 -5.29 8.23
N HIS A 92 -6.80 -4.80 7.13
CA HIS A 92 -5.42 -4.28 7.09
C HIS A 92 -5.31 -2.80 6.73
N SER A 93 -6.41 -2.05 6.65
CA SER A 93 -6.34 -0.63 6.26
C SER A 93 -5.46 0.18 7.21
N SER A 94 -5.60 0.00 8.52
CA SER A 94 -4.78 0.68 9.53
C SER A 94 -3.32 0.22 9.51
N GLU A 95 -3.08 -1.09 9.35
CA GLU A 95 -1.73 -1.63 9.24
C GLU A 95 -1.00 -1.04 8.03
N ILE A 96 -1.69 -0.93 6.88
CA ILE A 96 -1.12 -0.33 5.67
C ILE A 96 -0.85 1.16 5.88
N THR A 97 -1.75 1.90 6.53
CA THR A 97 -1.54 3.30 6.92
C THR A 97 -0.28 3.45 7.77
N ASP A 98 -0.14 2.64 8.83
CA ASP A 98 1.01 2.71 9.73
C ASP A 98 2.31 2.29 9.04
N LEU A 99 2.29 1.27 8.18
CA LEU A 99 3.45 0.86 7.38
C LEU A 99 3.92 1.98 6.46
N PHE A 100 3.00 2.61 5.73
CA PHE A 100 3.34 3.71 4.82
C PHE A 100 3.98 4.89 5.56
N ILE A 101 3.34 5.34 6.64
CA ILE A 101 3.83 6.48 7.44
C ILE A 101 5.22 6.16 7.98
N ARG A 102 5.40 4.99 8.59
CA ARG A 102 6.67 4.60 9.21
C ARG A 102 7.81 4.51 8.20
N GLU A 103 7.59 3.89 7.04
CA GLU A 103 8.63 3.78 6.03
C GLU A 103 8.96 5.13 5.39
N LEU A 104 7.97 6.01 5.20
CA LEU A 104 8.20 7.35 4.68
C LEU A 104 8.99 8.21 5.68
N GLU A 105 8.63 8.18 6.97
CA GLU A 105 9.38 8.86 8.04
C GLU A 105 10.83 8.36 8.10
N ARG A 106 11.05 7.04 8.01
CA ARG A 106 12.39 6.45 7.96
C ARG A 106 13.20 6.95 6.76
N LEU A 107 12.59 7.09 5.59
CA LEU A 107 13.28 7.63 4.42
C LEU A 107 13.57 9.12 4.57
N ILE A 108 12.67 9.90 5.17
CA ILE A 108 12.90 11.33 5.45
C ILE A 108 14.13 11.48 6.36
N GLU A 109 14.18 10.74 7.48
CA GLU A 109 15.29 10.77 8.44
C GLU A 109 16.65 10.35 7.85
N TYR A 110 16.67 9.54 6.78
CA TYR A 110 17.90 9.13 6.12
C TYR A 110 18.38 10.13 5.05
N ASN A 111 17.46 10.92 4.48
CA ASN A 111 17.75 11.85 3.38
C ASN A 111 17.92 13.31 3.84
N TYR A 112 17.66 13.61 5.12
CA TYR A 112 17.73 14.95 5.74
C TYR A 112 18.31 14.87 7.15
#